data_AF-A0A6A6Y765-F1
#
_entry.id   AF-A0A6A6Y765-F1
#
_cell.length_a   1.000
_cell.length_b   1.000
_cell.length_c   1.000
_cell.angle_alpha   90.00
_cell.angle_beta   90.00
_cell.angle_gamma   90.00
#
_symmetry.space_group_name_H-M   'P 1'
#
loop_
_entity.id
_entity.type
_entity.pdbx_description
1 polymer ?
#
loop_
_entity_poly.entity_id
_entity_poly.type
_entity_poly.pdbx_seq_one_letter_code
_entity_poly.pdbx_strand_id
1 'polypeptide(L)'
;MASPLLALPAEIRQQIICETFHVELMDSTYRVQSPLRGICKRLESDIEEVRSSWLPEGTIDVSVKDTYGMYGFVPLQRDFELRATCSGRKWLGVQEVRLQCYLDNAPPAPMPTLSIFRNVMYQNNLDHYDISMLPETVEKVVIDTTMPPKQLKAIEEAWPEGRCSIDGRQEKFWLATLKHIFVYISAYSRREPSNTLENEGWIFTKVTDRMVRLETNGKLPKSQVDAMACTNLKEW
;
A
#
# COMPACT_ATOMS: atom_id res chain seq x y z
N MET A 1 -21.63 -20.10 -18.62
CA MET A 1 -20.84 -19.40 -19.66
C MET A 1 -19.37 -19.61 -19.34
N ALA A 2 -18.57 -20.13 -20.28
CA ALA A 2 -17.13 -20.31 -20.04
C ALA A 2 -16.45 -18.94 -19.96
N SER A 3 -15.54 -18.74 -18.99
CA SER A 3 -14.79 -17.49 -18.86
C SER A 3 -13.98 -17.23 -20.15
N PRO A 4 -14.09 -16.05 -20.79
CA PRO A 4 -13.34 -15.72 -22.01
C PRO A 4 -11.83 -15.93 -21.85
N LEU A 5 -11.30 -15.66 -20.64
CA LEU A 5 -9.89 -15.86 -20.30
C LEU A 5 -9.46 -17.33 -20.45
N LEU A 6 -10.34 -18.29 -20.14
CA LEU A 6 -10.04 -19.73 -20.21
C LEU A 6 -10.11 -20.29 -21.63
N ALA A 7 -10.73 -19.56 -22.55
CA ALA A 7 -10.78 -19.92 -23.96
C ALA A 7 -9.51 -19.49 -24.73
N LEU A 8 -8.69 -18.62 -24.14
CA LEU A 8 -7.44 -18.17 -24.74
C LEU A 8 -6.38 -19.30 -24.74
N PRO A 9 -5.44 -19.28 -25.71
CA PRO A 9 -4.24 -20.12 -25.69
C PRO A 9 -3.44 -19.94 -24.40
N ALA A 10 -2.67 -20.97 -24.01
CA ALA A 10 -1.93 -20.96 -22.73
C ALA A 10 -0.92 -19.81 -22.67
N GLU A 11 -0.25 -19.57 -23.78
CA GLU A 11 0.76 -18.53 -23.97
C GLU A 11 0.17 -17.14 -23.69
N ILE A 12 -1.04 -16.88 -24.19
CA ILE A 12 -1.73 -15.59 -23.97
C ILE A 12 -2.18 -15.46 -22.52
N ARG A 13 -2.69 -16.54 -21.90
CA ARG A 13 -3.07 -16.51 -20.47
C ARG A 13 -1.85 -16.24 -19.59
N GLN A 14 -0.74 -16.90 -19.86
CA GLN A 14 0.52 -16.73 -19.13
C GLN A 14 1.07 -15.31 -19.29
N GLN A 15 0.99 -14.72 -20.49
CA GLN A 15 1.35 -13.32 -20.71
C GLN A 15 0.47 -12.36 -19.88
N ILE A 16 -0.86 -12.55 -19.90
CA ILE A 16 -1.76 -11.75 -19.06
C ILE A 16 -1.40 -11.91 -17.58
N ILE A 17 -1.12 -13.15 -17.14
CA ILE A 17 -0.71 -13.42 -15.76
C ILE A 17 0.57 -12.66 -15.41
N CYS A 18 1.61 -12.72 -16.27
CA CYS A 18 2.87 -11.98 -16.09
C CYS A 18 2.63 -10.48 -15.84
N GLU A 19 1.73 -9.88 -16.62
CA GLU A 19 1.41 -8.45 -16.58
C GLU A 19 0.56 -8.07 -15.35
N THR A 20 -0.06 -9.06 -14.68
CA THR A 20 -0.89 -8.84 -13.49
C THR A 20 -0.17 -9.14 -12.18
N PHE A 21 1.09 -9.59 -12.22
CA PHE A 21 1.83 -9.87 -11.01
C PHE A 21 2.19 -8.58 -10.26
N HIS A 22 2.03 -8.62 -8.95
CA HIS A 22 2.51 -7.59 -8.03
C HIS A 22 3.24 -8.23 -6.86
N VAL A 23 4.09 -7.44 -6.19
CA VAL A 23 4.85 -7.91 -5.04
C VAL A 23 4.25 -7.33 -3.77
N GLU A 24 4.04 -8.17 -2.77
CA GLU A 24 3.63 -7.76 -1.43
C GLU A 24 4.74 -8.07 -0.44
N LEU A 25 5.12 -7.07 0.36
CA LEU A 25 6.06 -7.20 1.45
C LEU A 25 5.31 -7.18 2.79
N MET A 26 5.49 -8.23 3.58
CA MET A 26 4.84 -8.43 4.89
C MET A 26 5.72 -9.33 5.76
N ASP A 27 5.68 -9.16 7.08
CA ASP A 27 6.36 -10.04 8.04
C ASP A 27 7.84 -10.34 7.69
N SER A 28 8.58 -9.32 7.24
CA SER A 28 9.98 -9.45 6.80
C SER A 28 10.22 -10.41 5.63
N THR A 29 9.18 -10.76 4.88
CA THR A 29 9.23 -11.60 3.68
C THR A 29 8.55 -10.91 2.50
N TYR A 30 8.61 -11.55 1.33
CA TYR A 30 7.94 -11.08 0.13
C TYR A 30 7.10 -12.20 -0.50
N ARG A 31 6.04 -11.81 -1.19
CA ARG A 31 5.20 -12.71 -1.98
C ARG A 31 4.88 -12.09 -3.32
N VAL A 32 4.96 -12.90 -4.38
CA VAL A 32 4.42 -12.54 -5.69
C VAL A 32 2.96 -12.98 -5.72
N GLN A 33 2.06 -12.05 -6.01
CA GLN A 33 0.62 -12.28 -6.05
C GLN A 33 0.08 -11.95 -7.44
N SER A 34 -1.04 -12.59 -7.80
CA SER A 34 -1.84 -12.23 -8.97
C SER A 34 -3.29 -12.10 -8.54
N PRO A 35 -4.05 -11.11 -9.06
CA PRO A 35 -5.50 -11.03 -8.86
C PRO A 35 -6.26 -12.21 -9.47
N LEU A 36 -5.61 -13.01 -10.32
CA LEU A 36 -6.21 -14.19 -10.96
C LEU A 36 -6.12 -15.45 -10.09
N ARG A 37 -5.41 -15.38 -8.96
CA ARG A 37 -5.22 -16.50 -8.05
C ARG A 37 -6.55 -16.94 -7.44
N GLY A 38 -6.76 -18.26 -7.36
CA GLY A 38 -7.98 -18.84 -6.76
C GLY A 38 -9.23 -18.74 -7.62
N ILE A 39 -9.20 -18.10 -8.80
CA ILE A 39 -10.36 -18.04 -9.71
C ILE A 39 -10.71 -19.43 -10.25
N CYS A 40 -9.71 -20.18 -10.72
CA CYS A 40 -9.88 -21.58 -11.11
C CYS A 40 -8.55 -22.33 -11.14
N LYS A 41 -8.62 -23.67 -11.10
CA LYS A 41 -7.43 -24.56 -11.09
C LYS A 41 -6.50 -24.35 -12.29
N ARG A 42 -7.06 -24.08 -13.47
CA ARG A 42 -6.26 -23.89 -14.70
C ARG A 42 -5.38 -22.64 -14.61
N LEU A 43 -5.96 -21.52 -14.16
CA LEU A 43 -5.20 -20.29 -13.96
C LEU A 43 -4.19 -20.42 -12.82
N GLU A 44 -4.50 -21.18 -11.77
CA GLU A 44 -3.52 -21.45 -10.70
C GLU A 44 -2.30 -22.22 -11.23
N SER A 45 -2.51 -23.20 -12.11
CA SER A 45 -1.41 -23.90 -12.79
C SER A 45 -0.59 -22.95 -13.68
N ASP A 46 -1.26 -22.13 -14.49
CA ASP A 46 -0.58 -21.12 -15.32
C ASP A 46 0.21 -20.12 -14.45
N ILE A 47 -0.34 -19.71 -13.29
CA ILE A 47 0.32 -18.81 -12.33
C ILE A 47 1.60 -19.44 -11.78
N GLU A 48 1.53 -20.68 -11.29
CA GLU A 48 2.70 -21.33 -10.68
C GLU A 48 3.81 -21.60 -11.71
N GLU A 49 3.44 -21.94 -12.96
CA GLU A 49 4.39 -22.09 -14.05
C GLU A 49 5.16 -20.79 -14.31
N VAL A 50 4.43 -19.69 -14.52
CA VAL A 50 5.00 -18.39 -14.85
C VAL A 50 5.77 -17.80 -13.66
N ARG A 51 5.25 -17.93 -12.44
CA ARG A 51 5.83 -17.34 -11.23
C ARG A 51 7.28 -17.77 -10.99
N SER A 52 7.64 -18.99 -11.37
CA SER A 52 9.01 -19.52 -11.18
C SER A 52 10.06 -18.81 -12.04
N SER A 53 9.67 -18.40 -13.25
CA SER A 53 10.54 -17.75 -14.24
C SER A 53 10.28 -16.25 -14.38
N TRP A 54 9.24 -15.74 -13.73
CA TRP A 54 8.89 -14.33 -13.78
C TRP A 54 10.03 -13.46 -13.25
N LEU A 55 10.41 -12.51 -14.09
CA LEU A 55 11.29 -11.40 -13.80
C LEU A 55 10.65 -10.18 -14.47
N PRO A 56 10.43 -9.09 -13.74
CA PRO A 56 9.78 -7.92 -14.29
C PRO A 56 10.71 -7.20 -15.25
N GLU A 57 10.17 -6.81 -16.41
CA GLU A 57 10.91 -6.09 -17.45
C GLU A 57 10.88 -4.56 -17.24
N GLY A 58 10.04 -4.06 -16.34
CA GLY A 58 9.88 -2.64 -16.04
C GLY A 58 9.64 -2.36 -14.57
N THR A 59 8.98 -1.23 -14.28
CA THR A 59 8.59 -0.83 -12.93
C THR A 59 7.66 -1.89 -12.32
N ILE A 60 8.04 -2.44 -11.17
CA ILE A 60 7.13 -3.26 -10.37
C ILE A 60 6.43 -2.43 -9.32
N ASP A 61 5.14 -2.71 -9.16
CA ASP A 61 4.35 -2.25 -8.02
C ASP A 61 4.69 -3.16 -6.82
N VAL A 62 5.44 -2.61 -5.86
CA VAL A 62 5.75 -3.27 -4.58
C VAL A 62 4.91 -2.65 -3.49
N SER A 63 4.01 -3.41 -2.89
CA SER A 63 3.16 -2.97 -1.79
C SER A 63 3.71 -3.46 -0.46
N VAL A 64 4.09 -2.54 0.43
CA VAL A 64 4.50 -2.84 1.81
C VAL A 64 3.26 -2.80 2.70
N LYS A 65 2.85 -3.98 3.17
CA LYS A 65 1.57 -4.20 3.86
C LYS A 65 1.63 -3.88 5.34
N ASP A 66 2.80 -4.00 5.95
CA ASP A 66 3.04 -3.72 7.36
C ASP A 66 4.42 -3.12 7.58
N THR A 67 4.69 -2.64 8.79
CA THR A 67 5.95 -1.95 9.14
C THR A 67 7.18 -2.86 9.03
N TYR A 68 7.01 -4.18 9.20
CA TYR A 68 8.07 -5.16 9.04
C TYR A 68 8.29 -5.55 7.57
N GLY A 69 7.36 -5.23 6.68
CA GLY A 69 7.48 -5.49 5.25
C GLY A 69 8.73 -4.86 4.63
N MET A 70 9.25 -3.75 5.18
CA MET A 70 10.50 -3.14 4.69
C MET A 70 11.68 -4.13 4.69
N TYR A 71 11.76 -5.03 5.69
CA TYR A 71 12.81 -6.06 5.73
C TYR A 71 12.68 -7.08 4.58
N GLY A 72 11.50 -7.18 3.95
CA GLY A 72 11.24 -8.03 2.79
C GLY A 72 11.96 -7.59 1.51
N PHE A 73 12.50 -6.37 1.43
CA PHE A 73 13.29 -5.93 0.28
C PHE A 73 14.58 -6.75 0.11
N VAL A 74 15.24 -7.14 1.20
CA VAL A 74 16.48 -7.91 1.15
C VAL A 74 16.30 -9.27 0.47
N PRO A 75 15.38 -10.16 0.92
CA PRO A 75 15.14 -11.42 0.23
C PRO A 75 14.59 -11.21 -1.18
N LEU A 76 13.75 -10.20 -1.42
CA LEU A 76 13.24 -9.88 -2.76
C LEU A 76 14.38 -9.58 -3.73
N GLN A 77 15.31 -8.70 -3.35
CA GLN A 77 16.44 -8.30 -4.18
C GLN A 77 17.31 -9.50 -4.53
N ARG A 78 17.72 -10.25 -3.51
CA ARG A 78 18.54 -11.45 -3.69
C ARG A 78 17.90 -12.44 -4.67
N ASP A 79 16.61 -12.71 -4.52
CA ASP A 79 15.93 -13.71 -5.35
C ASP A 79 15.77 -13.23 -6.80
N PHE A 80 15.51 -11.94 -7.03
CA PHE A 80 15.33 -11.40 -8.38
C PHE A 80 16.67 -11.20 -9.10
N GLU A 81 17.73 -10.82 -8.39
CA GLU A 81 19.11 -10.77 -8.92
C GLU A 81 19.59 -12.16 -9.34
N LEU A 82 19.34 -13.17 -8.50
CA LEU A 82 19.66 -14.56 -8.83
C LEU A 82 18.90 -15.01 -10.07
N ARG A 83 17.60 -14.75 -10.16
CA ARG A 83 16.77 -15.08 -11.34
C ARG A 83 17.25 -14.36 -12.61
N ALA A 84 17.60 -13.09 -12.50
CA ALA A 84 18.16 -12.30 -13.59
C ALA A 84 19.44 -12.96 -14.12
N THR A 85 20.36 -13.28 -13.21
CA THR A 85 21.62 -13.97 -13.50
C THR A 85 21.38 -15.32 -14.17
N CYS A 86 20.52 -16.18 -13.61
CA CYS A 86 20.24 -17.51 -14.15
C CYS A 86 19.55 -17.47 -15.52
N SER A 87 18.73 -16.43 -15.79
CA SER A 87 18.04 -16.30 -17.08
C SER A 87 18.80 -15.47 -18.12
N GLY A 88 19.98 -14.93 -17.78
CA GLY A 88 20.73 -14.03 -18.65
C GLY A 88 20.01 -12.70 -18.93
N ARG A 89 18.99 -12.35 -18.13
CA ARG A 89 18.24 -11.10 -18.23
C ARG A 89 18.79 -10.08 -17.25
N LYS A 90 18.53 -8.79 -17.51
CA LYS A 90 18.83 -7.71 -16.56
C LYS A 90 17.60 -7.44 -15.69
N TRP A 91 17.80 -7.29 -14.39
CA TRP A 91 16.78 -6.76 -13.48
C TRP A 91 17.09 -5.31 -13.14
N LEU A 92 16.09 -4.43 -13.27
CA LEU A 92 16.25 -2.99 -13.05
C LEU A 92 16.05 -2.56 -11.58
N GLY A 93 15.71 -3.51 -10.70
CA GLY A 93 15.40 -3.22 -9.30
C GLY A 93 13.94 -2.81 -9.08
N VAL A 94 13.70 -2.13 -7.96
CA VAL A 94 12.37 -1.63 -7.57
C VAL A 94 12.36 -0.12 -7.77
N GLN A 95 11.46 0.41 -8.60
CA GLN A 95 11.39 1.85 -8.89
C GLN A 95 10.31 2.57 -8.09
N GLU A 96 9.17 1.91 -7.86
CA GLU A 96 8.03 2.46 -7.11
C GLU A 96 7.70 1.53 -5.94
N VAL A 97 7.52 2.12 -4.76
CA VAL A 97 7.09 1.42 -3.55
C VAL A 97 5.82 2.05 -3.02
N ARG A 98 4.82 1.23 -2.72
CA ARG A 98 3.55 1.64 -2.11
C ARG A 98 3.50 1.23 -0.65
N LEU A 99 3.49 2.19 0.26
CA LEU A 99 3.31 1.97 1.69
C LEU A 99 1.82 2.03 2.03
N GLN A 100 1.24 0.97 2.57
CA GLN A 100 -0.17 0.98 2.95
C GLN A 100 -0.38 1.69 4.28
N CYS A 101 -1.24 2.71 4.31
CA CYS A 101 -1.66 3.31 5.58
C CYS A 101 -2.52 2.37 6.40
N TYR A 102 -3.42 1.64 5.75
CA TYR A 102 -4.42 0.81 6.39
C TYR A 102 -4.08 -0.67 6.23
N LEU A 103 -4.31 -1.44 7.29
CA LEU A 103 -4.11 -2.89 7.27
C LEU A 103 -5.33 -3.58 6.65
N ASP A 104 -5.13 -4.60 5.82
CA ASP A 104 -6.23 -5.34 5.14
C ASP A 104 -7.04 -6.28 6.07
N ASN A 105 -6.81 -6.22 7.38
CA ASN A 105 -7.60 -6.99 8.33
C ASN A 105 -8.79 -6.15 8.84
N ALA A 106 -9.86 -6.85 9.22
CA ALA A 106 -10.91 -6.20 9.98
C ALA A 106 -10.31 -5.68 11.30
N PRO A 107 -10.68 -4.46 11.75
CA PRO A 107 -10.28 -4.00 13.07
C PRO A 107 -10.75 -5.01 14.12
N PRO A 108 -10.00 -5.19 15.22
CA PRO A 108 -10.46 -6.01 16.33
C PRO A 108 -11.82 -5.49 16.81
N ALA A 109 -12.64 -6.40 17.35
CA ALA A 109 -13.89 -6.01 17.98
C ALA A 109 -13.63 -4.88 19.00
N PRO A 110 -14.48 -3.84 19.05
CA PRO A 110 -14.24 -2.70 19.92
C PRO A 110 -14.10 -3.17 21.37
N MET A 111 -12.91 -3.05 21.93
CA MET A 111 -12.68 -3.30 23.35
C MET A 111 -13.45 -2.24 24.17
N PRO A 112 -14.31 -2.65 25.13
CA PRO A 112 -15.14 -1.72 25.92
C PRO A 112 -14.35 -0.65 26.67
N THR A 113 -13.08 -0.93 26.98
CA THR A 113 -12.19 -0.10 27.80
C THR A 113 -11.33 0.87 26.99
N LEU A 114 -11.18 0.63 25.68
CA LEU A 114 -10.42 1.51 24.81
C LEU A 114 -11.38 2.48 24.13
N SER A 115 -10.98 3.75 24.04
CA SER A 115 -11.71 4.72 23.25
C SER A 115 -11.98 4.12 21.87
N ILE A 116 -13.24 4.12 21.41
CA ILE A 116 -13.65 3.53 20.12
C ILE A 116 -12.69 3.93 18.98
N PHE A 117 -12.17 5.16 19.04
CA PHE A 117 -11.11 5.69 18.18
C PHE A 117 -9.88 4.76 18.00
N ARG A 118 -9.32 4.21 19.09
CA ARG A 118 -8.12 3.36 19.05
C ARG A 118 -8.41 1.97 18.51
N ASN A 119 -9.62 1.45 18.68
CA ASN A 119 -9.97 0.11 18.20
C ASN A 119 -10.19 0.09 16.68
N VAL A 120 -10.68 1.19 16.11
CA VAL A 120 -11.12 1.24 14.71
C VAL A 120 -10.04 1.78 13.77
N MET A 121 -9.06 2.55 14.28
CA MET A 121 -7.85 2.93 13.53
C MET A 121 -6.87 1.76 13.46
N TYR A 122 -7.24 0.73 12.72
CA TYR A 122 -6.36 -0.38 12.38
C TYR A 122 -5.49 0.05 11.18
N GLN A 123 -4.43 0.79 11.49
CA GLN A 123 -3.53 1.40 10.52
C GLN A 123 -2.09 1.02 10.83
N ASN A 124 -1.23 1.03 9.81
CA ASN A 124 0.20 0.99 10.02
C ASN A 124 0.63 2.27 10.73
N ASN A 125 1.52 2.13 11.72
CA ASN A 125 2.24 3.29 12.19
C ASN A 125 3.27 3.63 11.12
N LEU A 126 2.94 4.62 10.31
CA LEU A 126 3.80 5.03 9.21
C LEU A 126 5.21 5.38 9.71
N ASP A 127 5.34 5.94 10.93
CA ASP A 127 6.64 6.29 11.57
C ASP A 127 7.57 5.09 11.77
N HIS A 128 7.04 3.87 11.71
CA HIS A 128 7.81 2.64 11.84
C HIS A 128 8.30 2.10 10.50
N TYR A 129 7.92 2.70 9.37
CA TYR A 129 8.55 2.39 8.09
C TYR A 129 9.98 2.93 8.10
N ASP A 130 10.94 2.03 8.21
CA ASP A 130 12.34 2.37 8.07
C ASP A 130 12.68 2.59 6.58
N ILE A 131 12.41 3.80 6.08
CA ILE A 131 12.65 4.15 4.68
C ILE A 131 14.13 4.10 4.30
N SER A 132 15.06 4.05 5.26
CA SER A 132 16.47 3.82 4.98
C SER A 132 16.74 2.43 4.40
N MET A 133 15.81 1.49 4.55
CA MET A 133 15.86 0.15 3.96
C MET A 133 15.40 0.10 2.50
N LEU A 134 14.95 1.22 1.93
CA LEU A 134 14.55 1.24 0.52
C LEU A 134 15.75 0.95 -0.39
N PRO A 135 15.61 0.05 -1.38
CA PRO A 135 16.62 -0.13 -2.42
C PRO A 135 17.06 1.18 -3.07
N GLU A 136 18.33 1.29 -3.48
CA GLU A 136 18.85 2.47 -4.16
C GLU A 136 18.10 2.82 -5.45
N THR A 137 17.46 1.83 -6.06
CA THR A 137 16.68 1.95 -7.29
C THR A 137 15.30 2.59 -7.09
N VAL A 138 14.82 2.75 -5.85
CA VAL A 138 13.47 3.28 -5.57
C VAL A 138 13.44 4.79 -5.75
N GLU A 139 12.89 5.28 -6.84
CA GLU A 139 12.79 6.71 -7.12
C GLU A 139 11.51 7.34 -6.53
N LYS A 140 10.51 6.51 -6.23
CA LYS A 140 9.18 6.95 -5.82
C LYS A 140 8.58 6.09 -4.71
N VAL A 141 8.04 6.77 -3.70
CA VAL A 141 7.25 6.20 -2.61
C VAL A 141 5.83 6.75 -2.68
N VAL A 142 4.85 5.86 -2.71
CA VAL A 142 3.42 6.17 -2.69
C VAL A 142 2.86 5.78 -1.35
N ILE A 143 2.31 6.74 -0.62
CA ILE A 143 1.52 6.50 0.58
C ILE A 143 0.10 6.19 0.15
N ASP A 144 -0.31 4.92 0.24
CA ASP A 144 -1.64 4.46 -0.11
C ASP A 144 -2.61 4.64 1.05
N THR A 145 -3.44 5.66 0.89
CA THR A 145 -4.51 6.06 1.80
C THR A 145 -5.84 5.40 1.47
N THR A 146 -5.86 4.39 0.57
CA THR A 146 -7.08 3.64 0.26
C THR A 146 -7.44 2.75 1.44
N MET A 147 -8.66 2.93 1.97
CA MET A 147 -9.17 2.09 3.06
C MET A 147 -9.63 0.73 2.53
N PRO A 148 -9.17 -0.40 3.10
CA PRO A 148 -9.61 -1.73 2.72
C PRO A 148 -11.12 -1.93 2.94
N PRO A 149 -11.82 -2.65 2.05
CA PRO A 149 -13.28 -2.84 2.17
C PRO A 149 -13.72 -3.45 3.50
N LYS A 150 -12.92 -4.37 4.08
CA LYS A 150 -13.23 -4.98 5.38
C LYS A 150 -13.22 -3.97 6.52
N GLN A 151 -12.24 -3.06 6.52
CA GLN A 151 -12.14 -2.01 7.52
C GLN A 151 -13.22 -0.95 7.33
N LEU A 152 -13.48 -0.55 6.09
CA LEU A 152 -14.55 0.38 5.76
C LEU A 152 -15.91 -0.17 6.23
N LYS A 153 -16.20 -1.44 5.92
CA LYS A 153 -17.42 -2.12 6.37
C LYS A 153 -17.52 -2.15 7.90
N ALA A 154 -16.44 -2.48 8.60
CA ALA A 154 -16.44 -2.49 10.07
C ALA A 154 -16.67 -1.10 10.68
N ILE A 155 -16.13 -0.04 10.06
CA ILE A 155 -16.41 1.36 10.44
C ILE A 155 -17.90 1.69 10.21
N GLU A 156 -18.44 1.34 9.05
CA GLU A 156 -19.85 1.59 8.71
C GLU A 156 -20.81 0.83 9.64
N GLU A 157 -20.49 -0.41 10.01
CA GLU A 157 -21.26 -1.21 10.96
C GLU A 157 -21.16 -0.70 12.41
N ALA A 158 -20.01 -0.12 12.78
CA ALA A 158 -19.82 0.49 14.11
C ALA A 158 -20.58 1.81 14.28
N TRP A 159 -20.91 2.50 13.19
CA TRP A 159 -21.68 3.74 13.16
C TRP A 159 -22.77 3.69 12.08
N PRO A 160 -23.85 2.90 12.27
CA PRO A 160 -24.85 2.62 11.24
C PRO A 160 -25.77 3.79 10.84
N GLU A 161 -25.45 5.04 11.20
CA GLU A 161 -26.28 6.21 10.88
C GLU A 161 -25.47 7.32 10.20
N GLY A 162 -25.88 7.65 8.99
CA GLY A 162 -25.28 8.69 8.17
C GLY A 162 -25.66 10.11 8.62
N ARG A 163 -24.67 11.00 8.44
CA ARG A 163 -24.63 12.45 8.75
C ARG A 163 -24.54 12.78 10.23
N CYS A 164 -23.36 13.26 10.62
CA CYS A 164 -23.03 13.73 11.96
C CYS A 164 -23.47 12.71 13.01
N SER A 165 -22.65 11.66 13.26
CA SER A 165 -22.83 10.83 14.46
C SER A 165 -23.22 11.74 15.60
N ILE A 166 -24.33 11.47 16.28
CA ILE A 166 -25.02 12.40 17.20
C ILE A 166 -24.07 13.03 18.26
N ASP A 167 -22.87 12.46 18.43
CA ASP A 167 -21.80 12.90 19.34
C ASP A 167 -20.50 13.47 18.69
N GLY A 168 -20.45 13.71 17.37
CA GLY A 168 -19.24 14.16 16.65
C GLY A 168 -18.06 13.17 16.70
N ARG A 169 -18.28 11.93 17.13
CA ARG A 169 -17.24 10.90 17.28
C ARG A 169 -16.71 10.43 15.93
N GLN A 170 -17.57 10.24 14.94
CA GLN A 170 -17.12 9.83 13.60
C GLN A 170 -16.26 10.92 12.94
N GLU A 171 -16.62 12.19 13.11
CA GLU A 171 -15.84 13.32 12.63
C GLU A 171 -14.47 13.41 13.31
N LYS A 172 -14.42 13.34 14.64
CA LYS A 172 -13.16 13.29 15.40
C LYS A 172 -12.27 12.12 14.97
N PHE A 173 -12.86 10.98 14.61
CA PHE A 173 -12.13 9.81 14.13
C PHE A 173 -11.44 10.13 12.81
N TRP A 174 -12.21 10.61 11.83
CA TRP A 174 -11.68 10.96 10.51
C TRP A 174 -10.62 12.05 10.58
N LEU A 175 -10.84 13.09 11.41
CA LEU A 175 -9.85 14.13 11.64
C LEU A 175 -8.58 13.56 12.27
N ALA A 176 -8.68 12.65 13.25
CA ALA A 176 -7.51 12.02 13.86
C ALA A 176 -6.71 11.18 12.85
N THR A 177 -7.39 10.40 12.00
CA THR A 177 -6.74 9.62 10.94
C THR A 177 -6.03 10.51 9.92
N LEU A 178 -6.67 11.61 9.50
CA LEU A 178 -6.05 12.59 8.61
C LEU A 178 -4.87 13.31 9.26
N LYS A 179 -4.99 13.69 10.54
CA LYS A 179 -3.86 14.25 11.30
C LYS A 179 -2.71 13.27 11.32
N HIS A 180 -2.96 11.98 11.54
CA HIS A 180 -1.89 10.99 11.57
C HIS A 180 -1.17 10.87 10.22
N ILE A 181 -1.92 10.79 9.11
CA ILE A 181 -1.35 10.73 7.76
C ILE A 181 -0.60 12.03 7.43
N PHE A 182 -1.19 13.19 7.71
CA PHE A 182 -0.59 14.48 7.43
C PHE A 182 0.63 14.77 8.30
N VAL A 183 0.57 14.46 9.60
CA VAL A 183 1.71 14.56 10.52
C VAL A 183 2.82 13.66 10.04
N TYR A 184 2.54 12.45 9.56
CA TYR A 184 3.56 11.59 8.99
C TYR A 184 4.23 12.23 7.76
N ILE A 185 3.43 12.62 6.76
CA ILE A 185 3.94 13.24 5.52
C ILE A 185 4.76 14.49 5.86
N SER A 186 4.24 15.35 6.73
CA SER A 186 4.91 16.59 7.14
C SER A 186 6.08 16.38 8.09
N ALA A 187 6.08 15.36 8.95
CA ALA A 187 7.21 15.03 9.82
C ALA A 187 8.39 14.50 9.01
N TYR A 188 8.13 13.73 7.94
CA TYR A 188 9.17 13.41 6.96
C TYR A 188 9.70 14.65 6.26
N SER A 189 8.82 15.59 5.90
CA SER A 189 9.25 16.87 5.34
C SER A 189 10.03 17.75 6.32
N ARG A 190 9.77 17.65 7.64
CA ARG A 190 10.29 18.57 8.68
C ARG A 190 11.46 18.04 9.50
N ARG A 191 11.66 16.72 9.63
CA ARG A 191 12.73 16.14 10.47
C ARG A 191 14.13 16.57 10.00
N GLU A 192 14.29 16.94 8.73
CA GLU A 192 15.47 17.65 8.24
C GLU A 192 15.05 18.72 7.21
N PRO A 193 14.90 20.00 7.61
CA PRO A 193 14.44 21.08 6.72
C PRO A 193 15.35 21.30 5.50
N SER A 194 16.60 20.84 5.54
CA SER A 194 17.55 20.86 4.43
C SER A 194 17.27 19.82 3.34
N ASN A 195 16.35 18.89 3.58
CA ASN A 195 16.17 17.67 2.77
C ASN A 195 14.84 17.60 2.02
N THR A 196 14.01 18.64 2.11
CA THR A 196 12.70 18.68 1.45
C THR A 196 12.67 19.86 0.51
N LEU A 197 12.62 19.57 -0.79
CA LEU A 197 12.40 20.56 -1.83
C LEU A 197 10.96 20.41 -2.27
N GLU A 198 10.13 21.41 -1.99
CA GLU A 198 8.82 21.54 -2.65
C GLU A 198 9.07 22.15 -4.02
N ASN A 199 8.89 21.36 -5.07
CA ASN A 199 8.96 21.85 -6.45
C ASN A 199 7.70 21.39 -7.19
N GLU A 200 6.95 22.33 -7.76
CA GLU A 200 5.80 22.05 -8.65
C GLU A 200 4.73 21.10 -8.07
N GLY A 201 4.49 21.15 -6.75
CA GLY A 201 3.47 20.31 -6.09
C GLY A 201 3.93 18.88 -5.74
N TRP A 202 5.21 18.57 -5.95
CA TRP A 202 5.82 17.32 -5.52
C TRP A 202 6.50 17.47 -4.17
N ILE A 203 6.38 16.45 -3.32
CA ILE A 203 7.13 16.33 -2.07
C ILE A 203 8.30 15.38 -2.35
N PHE A 204 9.52 15.78 -1.99
CA PHE A 204 10.68 14.90 -2.02
C PHE A 204 11.18 14.67 -0.59
N THR A 205 11.61 13.45 -0.30
CA THR A 205 12.27 13.08 0.95
C THR A 205 13.67 12.57 0.67
N LYS A 206 14.66 12.99 1.47
CA LYS A 206 15.99 12.41 1.40
C LYS A 206 15.98 11.03 2.08
N VAL A 207 16.45 10.03 1.37
CA VAL A 207 16.75 8.69 1.88
C VAL A 207 18.25 8.53 1.78
N THR A 208 18.95 8.37 2.91
CA THR A 208 20.41 8.37 2.98
C THR A 208 21.02 9.58 2.26
N ASP A 209 21.50 9.42 1.02
CA ASP A 209 22.15 10.45 0.20
C ASP A 209 21.42 10.80 -1.10
N ARG A 210 20.19 10.29 -1.30
CA ARG A 210 19.40 10.48 -2.53
C ARG A 210 18.01 11.03 -2.24
N MET A 211 17.43 11.71 -3.22
CA MET A 211 16.06 12.22 -3.14
C MET A 211 15.08 11.18 -3.70
N VAL A 212 14.01 10.92 -2.96
CA VAL A 212 12.91 10.04 -3.35
C VAL A 212 11.63 10.84 -3.41
N ARG A 213 10.87 10.70 -4.50
CA ARG A 213 9.59 11.38 -4.65
C ARG A 213 8.55 10.73 -3.74
N LEU A 214 7.88 11.53 -2.93
CA LEU A 214 6.78 11.11 -2.07
C LEU A 214 5.46 11.56 -2.70
N GLU A 215 4.55 10.62 -2.88
CA GLU A 215 3.19 10.86 -3.34
C GLU A 215 2.19 10.27 -2.37
N THR A 216 0.97 10.83 -2.37
CA THR A 216 -0.19 10.17 -1.79
C THR A 216 -1.06 9.64 -2.91
N ASN A 217 -1.55 8.42 -2.73
CA ASN A 217 -2.58 7.85 -3.60
C ASN A 217 -3.72 7.33 -2.71
N GLY A 218 -4.93 7.27 -3.25
CA GLY A 218 -6.06 6.66 -2.60
C GLY A 218 -7.31 7.53 -2.63
N LYS A 219 -8.44 6.86 -2.39
CA LYS A 219 -9.75 7.50 -2.30
C LYS A 219 -10.21 7.45 -0.87
N LEU A 220 -10.47 8.62 -0.29
CA LEU A 220 -11.15 8.69 0.99
C LEU A 220 -12.59 8.19 0.81
N PRO A 221 -13.11 7.34 1.71
CA PRO A 221 -14.52 6.96 1.68
C PRO A 221 -15.41 8.19 1.80
N LYS A 222 -16.59 8.15 1.17
CA LYS A 222 -17.53 9.28 1.17
C LYS A 222 -17.87 9.77 2.58
N SER A 223 -18.01 8.85 3.53
CA SER A 223 -18.26 9.16 4.94
C SER A 223 -17.14 10.01 5.58
N GLN A 224 -15.88 9.83 5.15
CA GLN A 224 -14.76 10.65 5.57
C GLN A 224 -14.81 12.04 4.93
N VAL A 225 -15.10 12.11 3.63
CA VAL A 225 -15.25 13.39 2.91
C VAL A 225 -16.39 14.22 3.51
N ASP A 226 -17.53 13.59 3.80
CA ASP A 226 -18.68 14.24 4.40
C ASP A 226 -18.36 14.77 5.81
N ALA A 227 -17.61 14.00 6.61
CA ALA A 227 -17.13 14.45 7.92
C ALA A 227 -16.20 15.66 7.82
N MET A 228 -15.25 15.63 6.88
CA MET A 228 -14.36 16.75 6.59
C MET A 228 -15.10 18.02 6.16
N ALA A 229 -16.16 17.89 5.37
CA ALA A 229 -16.96 19.04 4.93
C ALA A 229 -17.80 19.65 6.07
N CYS A 230 -18.13 18.87 7.10
CA CYS A 230 -18.86 19.34 8.28
C CYS A 230 -17.95 20.10 9.26
N THR A 231 -16.68 19.72 9.34
CA THR A 231 -15.66 20.49 10.06
C THR A 231 -15.32 21.73 9.23
N ASN A 232 -15.50 22.95 9.75
CA ASN A 232 -14.97 24.15 9.08
C ASN A 232 -13.42 24.03 9.02
N LEU A 233 -12.88 23.45 7.95
CA LEU A 233 -11.44 23.19 7.74
C LEU A 233 -10.60 24.47 7.54
N LYS A 234 -11.10 25.65 7.91
CA LYS A 234 -10.37 26.93 7.79
C LYS A 234 -9.17 27.05 8.73
N GLU A 235 -8.91 26.07 9.59
CA GLU A 235 -7.83 26.07 10.59
C GLU A 235 -6.71 25.04 10.32
N TRP A 236 -6.61 24.54 9.08
CA TRP A 236 -5.52 23.66 8.65
C TRP A 236 -4.55 24.36 7.72
#